data_AF-Q3A4T9-F1
#
_entry.id   AF-Q3A4T9-F1
#
_cell.length_a   1.000
_cell.length_b   1.000
_cell.length_c   1.000
_cell.angle_alpha   90.00
_cell.angle_beta   90.00
_cell.angle_gamma   90.00
#
_symmetry.space_group_name_H-M   'P 1'
#
loop_
_entity.id
_entity.type
_entity.pdbx_description
1 polymer ?
#
loop_
_entity_poly.entity_id
_entity_poly.type
_entity_poly.pdbx_seq_one_letter_code
_entity_poly.pdbx_strand_id
1 'polypeptide(L)'
;MFGNHSPKRIFSVCIIGVISLALSACSQHHANIAPHRPSKTIKSVRDAPSDVPSKGVALRKMGFSVQVGAFAHIENAVRFEQTLEKRGIDAYYFRHDSGLFKVRFSNHESYQAARSEAERMQDQGLIGNFFIVIPESYAVARMQGAQTAPLREELVRTARGFLGVPYRWGGTDIDNGFDCSGLTMVCYRLNGLNLPRVSRVQYGAGRWVSKETMRKGDLVFFATNGGKRVSHVGMYIGNNRFIHAPRTGKTVRVEKMSNPYFSRTFVGARSYL
;
A
#
# COMPACT_ATOMS: atom_id res chain seq x y z
N MET A 1 57.85 5.39 -29.37
CA MET A 1 58.00 5.19 -30.83
C MET A 1 57.11 4.02 -31.24
N PHE A 2 56.20 4.28 -32.20
CA PHE A 2 55.47 3.36 -33.11
C PHE A 2 55.26 1.90 -32.62
N GLY A 3 54.07 1.38 -32.29
CA GLY A 3 52.79 1.46 -32.99
C GLY A 3 52.72 0.41 -34.10
N ASN A 4 52.18 -0.80 -33.86
CA ASN A 4 51.23 -1.46 -34.77
C ASN A 4 50.71 -2.86 -34.37
N HIS A 5 49.40 -3.00 -34.62
CA HIS A 5 48.69 -4.14 -35.24
C HIS A 5 48.41 -5.43 -34.45
N SER A 6 47.13 -5.61 -34.13
CA SER A 6 46.39 -6.87 -34.29
C SER A 6 45.69 -6.80 -35.66
N PRO A 7 45.42 -7.91 -36.41
CA PRO A 7 44.33 -8.81 -36.02
C PRO A 7 44.39 -10.29 -36.52
N LYS A 8 43.52 -11.13 -35.90
CA LYS A 8 42.69 -12.23 -36.47
C LYS A 8 43.35 -13.50 -37.08
N ARG A 9 43.26 -14.60 -36.31
CA ARG A 9 42.38 -15.80 -36.46
C ARG A 9 42.57 -16.83 -37.63
N ILE A 10 42.76 -18.10 -37.18
CA ILE A 10 42.23 -19.42 -37.65
C ILE A 10 43.11 -20.27 -38.61
N PHE A 11 43.56 -21.47 -38.19
CA PHE A 11 43.04 -22.81 -38.60
C PHE A 11 43.85 -24.00 -38.02
N SER A 12 43.13 -25.04 -37.57
CA SER A 12 43.43 -26.51 -37.64
C SER A 12 44.69 -27.09 -36.95
N VAL A 13 44.76 -28.31 -36.40
CA VAL A 13 44.07 -29.61 -36.63
C VAL A 13 44.39 -30.62 -35.48
N CYS A 14 43.42 -31.50 -35.19
CA CYS A 14 43.41 -32.90 -34.65
C CYS A 14 44.18 -33.27 -33.34
N ILE A 15 43.71 -34.19 -32.48
CA ILE A 15 43.61 -35.66 -32.69
C ILE A 15 42.93 -36.34 -31.45
N ILE A 16 41.95 -37.26 -31.71
CA ILE A 16 41.58 -38.55 -31.03
C ILE A 16 41.11 -38.52 -29.54
N GLY A 17 40.09 -39.26 -29.06
CA GLY A 17 39.26 -40.37 -29.58
C GLY A 17 38.00 -40.58 -28.71
N VAL A 18 36.87 -40.98 -29.29
CA VAL A 18 36.27 -42.34 -29.28
C VAL A 18 36.05 -42.94 -27.88
N ILE A 19 34.78 -43.09 -27.48
CA ILE A 19 34.14 -44.37 -27.11
C ILE A 19 32.63 -44.20 -27.25
N SER A 20 32.05 -44.99 -28.16
CA SER A 20 30.63 -45.28 -28.27
C SER A 20 30.21 -46.28 -27.21
N LEU A 21 29.03 -46.12 -26.61
CA LEU A 21 28.19 -47.26 -26.26
C LEU A 21 26.74 -46.95 -26.63
N ALA A 22 26.12 -47.94 -27.25
CA ALA A 22 24.92 -47.84 -28.04
C ALA A 22 23.65 -48.21 -27.24
N LEU A 23 22.54 -47.62 -27.69
CA LEU A 23 21.18 -48.17 -27.81
C LEU A 23 20.45 -48.65 -26.53
N SER A 24 19.32 -48.01 -26.24
CA SER A 24 18.02 -48.68 -26.44
C SER A 24 16.89 -47.66 -26.45
N ALA A 25 16.08 -47.68 -27.50
CA ALA A 25 14.83 -46.95 -27.61
C ALA A 25 13.73 -47.75 -26.90
N CYS A 26 12.89 -47.08 -26.10
CA CYS A 26 11.54 -47.57 -25.85
C CYS A 26 10.54 -46.42 -25.81
N SER A 27 9.38 -46.74 -26.34
CA SER A 27 8.30 -45.89 -26.80
C SER A 27 7.43 -45.37 -25.64
N GLN A 28 6.95 -44.13 -25.83
CA GLN A 28 5.63 -43.60 -25.48
C GLN A 28 4.85 -44.25 -24.32
N HIS A 29 4.69 -43.49 -23.23
CA HIS A 29 3.40 -43.25 -22.57
C HIS A 29 3.59 -42.22 -21.45
N HIS A 30 3.31 -40.94 -21.72
CA HIS A 30 3.00 -40.00 -20.64
C HIS A 30 1.62 -39.40 -20.89
N ALA A 31 0.75 -39.73 -19.95
CA ALA A 31 -0.67 -39.43 -19.92
C ALA A 31 -0.95 -37.93 -19.97
N ASN A 32 -2.03 -37.60 -20.69
CA ASN A 32 -2.76 -36.35 -20.57
C ASN A 32 -3.08 -36.06 -19.09
N ILE A 33 -2.43 -35.06 -18.49
CA ILE A 33 -2.84 -34.49 -17.21
C ILE A 33 -3.79 -33.34 -17.52
N ALA A 34 -5.08 -33.61 -17.36
CA ALA A 34 -6.13 -32.59 -17.36
C ALA A 34 -5.91 -31.61 -16.18
N PRO A 35 -6.30 -30.33 -16.31
CA PRO A 35 -6.14 -29.36 -15.23
C PRO A 35 -6.99 -29.76 -14.01
N HIS A 36 -6.32 -30.02 -12.89
CA HIS A 36 -6.94 -30.28 -11.60
C HIS A 36 -7.83 -29.10 -11.18
N ARG A 37 -9.13 -29.37 -11.13
CA ARG A 37 -10.13 -28.55 -10.44
C ARG A 37 -9.97 -28.76 -8.93
N PRO A 38 -9.62 -27.76 -8.11
CA PRO A 38 -9.65 -27.95 -6.67
C PRO A 38 -11.10 -28.05 -6.20
N SER A 39 -11.41 -29.23 -5.65
CA SER A 39 -12.66 -29.58 -4.99
C SER A 39 -12.91 -28.67 -3.78
N LYS A 40 -14.16 -28.25 -3.62
CA LYS A 40 -14.66 -27.57 -2.42
C LYS A 40 -14.49 -28.49 -1.21
N THR A 41 -13.70 -28.07 -0.22
CA THR A 41 -14.01 -28.18 1.22
C THR A 41 -12.97 -27.35 1.96
N ILE A 42 -13.24 -26.05 2.16
CA ILE A 42 -12.52 -25.24 3.16
C ILE A 42 -13.43 -25.21 4.38
N LYS A 43 -13.02 -25.95 5.42
CA LYS A 43 -13.57 -25.82 6.78
C LYS A 43 -13.47 -24.35 7.21
N SER A 44 -14.53 -23.85 7.85
CA SER A 44 -14.69 -22.44 8.18
C SER A 44 -13.49 -21.88 8.92
N VAL A 45 -12.85 -20.87 8.33
CA VAL A 45 -12.00 -19.93 9.04
C VAL A 45 -12.92 -19.02 9.85
N ARG A 46 -13.30 -19.48 11.04
CA ARG A 46 -13.65 -18.62 12.16
C ARG A 46 -12.37 -18.51 13.00
N ASP A 47 -12.11 -17.33 13.56
CA ASP A 47 -11.03 -17.05 14.52
C ASP A 47 -9.74 -16.41 13.96
N ALA A 48 -9.88 -15.47 13.00
CA ALA A 48 -8.92 -14.37 12.86
C ALA A 48 -9.51 -13.11 13.54
N PRO A 49 -8.75 -12.32 14.32
CA PRO A 49 -9.24 -11.04 14.83
C PRO A 49 -9.63 -10.14 13.67
N SER A 50 -10.93 -9.88 13.53
CA SER A 50 -11.44 -9.03 12.45
C SER A 50 -11.24 -7.56 12.82
N ASP A 51 -10.14 -6.95 12.37
CA ASP A 51 -9.93 -5.50 12.42
C ASP A 51 -10.84 -4.71 11.45
N VAL A 52 -11.99 -5.28 11.06
CA VAL A 52 -13.00 -4.60 10.24
C VAL A 52 -13.90 -3.80 11.19
N PRO A 53 -13.90 -2.45 11.14
CA PRO A 53 -14.76 -1.66 11.99
C PRO A 53 -16.23 -1.98 11.71
N SER A 54 -17.01 -2.17 12.77
CA SER A 54 -18.48 -2.21 12.67
C SER A 54 -19.00 -0.88 12.13
N LYS A 55 -20.11 -0.93 11.38
CA LYS A 55 -20.71 0.25 10.73
C LYS A 55 -20.81 1.43 11.71
N GLY A 56 -20.14 2.53 11.37
CA GLY A 56 -20.37 3.84 12.00
C GLY A 56 -19.47 4.20 13.20
N VAL A 57 -18.49 3.37 13.56
CA VAL A 57 -17.50 3.74 14.59
C VAL A 57 -16.47 4.70 13.99
N ALA A 58 -16.20 5.82 14.68
CA ALA A 58 -15.11 6.73 14.32
C ALA A 58 -13.79 5.94 14.18
N LEU A 59 -12.93 6.29 13.22
CA LEU A 59 -11.67 5.56 13.06
C LEU A 59 -10.91 5.54 14.38
N ARG A 60 -10.33 4.38 14.71
CA ARG A 60 -9.36 4.31 15.80
C ARG A 60 -8.27 5.34 15.51
N LYS A 61 -7.98 6.19 16.48
CA LYS A 61 -6.81 7.07 16.40
C LYS A 61 -5.55 6.20 16.36
N MET A 62 -4.50 6.71 15.74
CA MET A 62 -3.18 6.10 15.83
C MET A 62 -2.69 6.29 17.27
N GLY A 63 -2.44 5.17 17.93
CA GLY A 63 -1.72 5.05 19.19
C GLY A 63 -0.21 5.09 18.96
N PHE A 64 0.53 4.39 19.80
CA PHE A 64 1.98 4.26 19.67
C PHE A 64 2.31 3.32 18.51
N SER A 65 3.13 3.76 17.56
CA SER A 65 3.56 2.93 16.44
C SER A 65 5.08 2.84 16.39
N VAL A 66 5.59 1.71 15.94
CA VAL A 66 7.03 1.52 15.76
C VAL A 66 7.43 2.07 14.40
N GLN A 67 8.47 2.90 14.36
CA GLN A 67 9.06 3.43 13.14
C GLN A 67 10.48 2.91 13.01
N VAL A 68 10.77 2.27 11.88
CA VAL A 68 12.08 1.72 11.57
C VAL A 68 12.63 2.34 10.30
N GLY A 69 13.96 2.46 10.32
CA GLY A 69 14.74 2.70 9.13
C GLY A 69 15.00 4.16 8.81
N ALA A 70 15.86 4.29 7.83
CA ALA A 70 16.28 5.50 7.15
C ALA A 70 16.80 5.03 5.78
N PHE A 71 15.95 4.31 5.06
CA PHE A 71 16.39 3.62 3.84
C PHE A 71 16.68 4.67 2.77
N ALA A 72 17.87 4.64 2.18
CA ALA A 72 18.20 5.49 1.04
C ALA A 72 17.54 4.99 -0.26
N HIS A 73 17.32 3.68 -0.34
CA HIS A 73 16.72 2.99 -1.48
C HIS A 73 15.34 2.45 -1.12
N ILE A 74 14.38 2.70 -1.99
CA ILE A 74 12.98 2.36 -1.75
C ILE A 74 12.72 0.86 -1.70
N GLU A 75 13.45 0.08 -2.49
CA GLU A 75 13.30 -1.37 -2.60
C GLU A 75 13.51 -2.04 -1.24
N ASN A 76 14.35 -1.44 -0.38
CA ASN A 76 14.59 -1.91 0.97
C ASN A 76 13.39 -1.65 1.88
N ALA A 77 12.76 -0.47 1.80
CA ALA A 77 11.56 -0.15 2.55
C ALA A 77 10.36 -1.03 2.13
N VAL A 78 10.20 -1.26 0.81
CA VAL A 78 9.16 -2.14 0.26
C VAL A 78 9.35 -3.57 0.72
N ARG A 79 10.56 -4.12 0.58
CA ARG A 79 10.87 -5.50 0.99
C ARG A 79 10.63 -5.67 2.48
N PHE A 80 10.98 -4.66 3.27
CA PHE A 80 10.76 -4.67 4.70
C PHE A 80 9.27 -4.61 5.06
N GLU A 81 8.48 -3.71 4.48
CA GLU A 81 7.01 -3.67 4.66
C GLU A 81 6.38 -5.03 4.31
N GLN A 82 6.69 -5.60 3.14
CA GLN A 82 6.18 -6.91 2.73
C GLN A 82 6.59 -8.05 3.69
N THR A 83 7.75 -7.92 4.36
CA THR A 83 8.23 -8.89 5.34
C THR A 83 7.38 -8.83 6.61
N LEU A 84 6.95 -7.63 7.02
CA LEU A 84 6.04 -7.40 8.13
C LEU A 84 4.62 -7.88 7.80
N GLU A 85 4.09 -7.51 6.63
CA GLU A 85 2.73 -7.91 6.21
C GLU A 85 2.57 -9.43 6.12
N LYS A 86 3.59 -10.14 5.61
CA LYS A 86 3.60 -11.63 5.58
C LYS A 86 3.52 -12.27 6.97
N ARG A 87 3.85 -11.53 8.02
CA ARG A 87 3.76 -11.95 9.43
C ARG A 87 2.48 -11.45 10.11
N GLY A 88 1.56 -10.84 9.35
CA GLY A 88 0.33 -10.26 9.89
C GLY A 88 0.54 -8.92 10.58
N ILE A 89 1.70 -8.27 10.41
CA ILE A 89 2.00 -6.96 10.99
C ILE A 89 1.57 -5.90 9.99
N ASP A 90 0.59 -5.08 10.37
CA ASP A 90 0.11 -3.95 9.59
C ASP A 90 1.20 -2.87 9.51
N ALA A 91 1.73 -2.66 8.31
CA ALA A 91 2.85 -1.78 8.03
C ALA A 91 2.54 -0.87 6.84
N TYR A 92 3.20 0.27 6.81
CA TYR A 92 3.22 1.17 5.66
C TYR A 92 4.54 1.93 5.65
N TYR A 93 5.06 2.21 4.45
CA TYR A 93 6.24 3.05 4.29
C TYR A 93 5.87 4.40 3.67
N PHE A 94 6.73 5.39 3.90
CA PHE A 94 6.58 6.74 3.35
C PHE A 94 7.94 7.41 3.22
N ARG A 95 8.02 8.38 2.32
CA ARG A 95 9.19 9.26 2.18
C ARG A 95 9.11 10.36 3.23
N HIS A 96 10.15 10.49 4.04
CA HIS A 96 10.29 11.57 5.03
C HIS A 96 10.88 12.83 4.40
N ASP A 97 10.67 13.99 5.03
CA ASP A 97 11.21 15.29 4.55
C ASP A 97 12.73 15.30 4.40
N SER A 98 13.43 14.41 5.10
CA SER A 98 14.88 14.19 4.94
C SER A 98 15.27 13.47 3.63
N GLY A 99 14.30 13.08 2.81
CA GLY A 99 14.51 12.30 1.58
C GLY A 99 14.70 10.79 1.79
N LEU A 100 14.68 10.32 3.04
CA LEU A 100 14.84 8.91 3.38
C LEU A 100 13.48 8.24 3.55
N PHE A 101 13.41 6.94 3.27
CA PHE A 101 12.21 6.15 3.52
C PHE A 101 12.17 5.65 4.95
N LYS A 102 10.98 5.69 5.52
CA LYS A 102 10.67 5.19 6.85
C LYS A 102 9.52 4.20 6.76
N VAL A 103 9.54 3.17 7.57
CA VAL A 103 8.42 2.23 7.70
C VAL A 103 7.82 2.39 9.08
N ARG A 104 6.50 2.56 9.14
CA ARG A 104 5.72 2.55 10.38
C ARG A 104 4.85 1.31 10.41
N PHE A 105 4.75 0.69 11.57
CA PHE A 105 3.92 -0.48 11.75
C PHE A 105 3.35 -0.55 13.16
N SER A 106 2.34 -1.40 13.29
CA SER A 106 1.56 -1.60 14.51
C SER A 106 0.87 -0.33 15.03
N ASN A 107 -0.04 -0.53 15.99
CA ASN A 107 -0.81 0.53 16.61
C ASN A 107 -1.17 0.10 18.05
N HIS A 108 -0.33 0.49 19.01
CA HIS A 108 -0.43 0.08 20.41
C HIS A 108 -1.09 1.13 21.29
N GLU A 109 -1.72 0.67 22.35
CA GLU A 109 -2.38 1.52 23.35
C GLU A 109 -1.39 2.16 24.32
N SER A 110 -0.17 1.63 24.46
CA SER A 110 0.85 2.14 25.36
C SER A 110 2.24 2.15 24.73
N TYR A 111 3.08 3.08 25.22
CA TYR A 111 4.49 3.14 24.88
C TYR A 111 5.21 1.82 25.21
N GLN A 112 4.93 1.23 26.38
CA GLN A 112 5.54 -0.02 26.80
C GLN A 112 5.22 -1.15 25.82
N ALA A 113 3.96 -1.30 25.41
CA ALA A 113 3.57 -2.34 24.47
C ALA A 113 4.28 -2.18 23.10
N ALA A 114 4.34 -0.95 22.59
CA ALA A 114 5.05 -0.66 21.34
C ALA A 114 6.56 -0.94 21.46
N ARG A 115 7.15 -0.54 22.59
CA ARG A 115 8.57 -0.74 22.86
C ARG A 115 8.91 -2.22 23.03
N SER A 116 8.13 -2.98 23.79
CA SER A 116 8.33 -4.42 23.98
C SER A 116 8.17 -5.20 22.67
N GLU A 117 7.24 -4.82 21.79
CA GLU A 117 7.18 -5.41 20.45
C GLU A 117 8.45 -5.09 19.64
N ALA A 118 8.86 -3.83 19.62
CA ALA A 118 10.05 -3.40 18.88
C ALA A 118 11.33 -4.09 19.37
N GLU A 119 11.55 -4.16 20.69
CA GLU A 119 12.69 -4.85 21.31
C GLU A 119 12.68 -6.34 20.97
N ARG A 120 11.52 -7.02 21.09
CA ARG A 120 11.39 -8.42 20.67
C ARG A 120 11.73 -8.63 19.20
N MET A 121 11.31 -7.72 18.32
CA MET A 121 11.63 -7.81 16.89
C MET A 121 13.11 -7.49 16.60
N GLN A 122 13.73 -6.61 17.40
CA GLN A 122 15.15 -6.30 17.32
C GLN A 122 16.00 -7.52 17.75
N ASP A 123 15.63 -8.18 18.85
CA ASP A 123 16.27 -9.40 19.35
C ASP A 123 16.17 -10.56 18.36
N GLN A 124 15.06 -10.62 17.61
CA GLN A 124 14.87 -11.58 16.53
C GLN A 124 15.63 -11.21 15.23
N GLY A 125 16.35 -10.10 15.20
CA GLY A 125 17.05 -9.59 14.02
C GLY A 125 16.10 -9.15 12.89
N LEU A 126 14.82 -8.95 13.18
CA LEU A 126 13.83 -8.52 12.18
C LEU A 126 13.91 -7.03 11.90
N ILE A 127 14.27 -6.22 12.90
CA ILE A 127 14.41 -4.76 12.77
C ILE A 127 15.75 -4.28 13.34
N GLY A 128 16.25 -3.18 12.79
CA GLY A 128 17.40 -2.46 13.33
C GLY A 128 16.96 -1.41 14.36
N ASN A 129 17.64 -0.26 14.36
CA ASN A 129 17.25 0.88 15.19
C ASN A 129 15.80 1.31 14.91
N PHE A 130 15.06 1.55 15.98
CA PHE A 130 13.66 1.94 15.92
C PHE A 130 13.38 3.18 16.76
N PHE A 131 12.27 3.83 16.45
CA PHE A 131 11.69 4.93 17.22
C PHE A 131 10.23 4.63 17.50
N ILE A 132 9.79 4.88 18.73
CA ILE A 132 8.37 4.84 19.06
C ILE A 132 7.78 6.21 18.72
N VAL A 133 6.85 6.21 17.76
CA VAL A 133 6.07 7.40 17.41
C VAL A 133 4.93 7.50 18.42
N ILE A 134 4.91 8.58 19.17
CA ILE A 134 3.88 8.84 20.18
C ILE A 134 2.62 9.43 19.55
N PRO A 135 1.42 9.13 20.07
CA PRO A 135 0.14 9.63 19.56
C PRO A 135 0.10 11.16 19.42
N GLU A 136 0.71 11.88 20.36
CA GLU A 136 0.71 13.34 20.47
C GLU A 136 1.43 14.03 19.29
N SER A 137 2.27 13.30 18.57
CA SER A 137 2.96 13.81 17.38
C SER A 137 2.04 13.96 16.17
N TYR A 138 0.92 13.22 16.13
CA TYR A 138 -0.02 13.27 15.02
C TYR A 138 -0.85 14.55 15.00
N ALA A 139 -1.24 15.00 13.80
CA ALA A 139 -2.09 16.18 13.64
C ALA A 139 -3.40 16.08 14.45
N VAL A 140 -4.06 14.91 14.45
CA VAL A 140 -5.29 14.68 15.23
C VAL A 140 -5.12 14.86 16.74
N ALA A 141 -3.91 14.66 17.29
CA ALA A 141 -3.64 14.78 18.72
C ALA A 141 -3.20 16.20 19.11
N ARG A 142 -2.45 16.88 18.24
CA ARG A 142 -2.09 18.31 18.41
C ARG A 142 -3.31 19.22 18.37
N MET A 143 -4.36 18.82 17.67
CA MET A 143 -5.64 19.53 17.61
C MET A 143 -6.51 19.13 18.82
N GLN A 144 -6.22 19.69 20.00
CA GLN A 144 -7.05 19.51 21.19
C GLN A 144 -8.47 20.07 20.96
N GLY A 145 -9.51 19.29 21.31
CA GLY A 145 -10.90 19.74 21.45
C GLY A 145 -11.63 20.09 20.15
N ALA A 146 -12.68 19.31 19.81
CA ALA A 146 -13.81 19.58 18.88
C ALA A 146 -13.55 20.15 17.46
N GLN A 147 -12.34 20.57 17.10
CA GLN A 147 -12.06 21.27 15.85
C GLN A 147 -11.76 20.29 14.72
N THR A 148 -12.84 19.73 14.15
CA THR A 148 -12.75 18.85 12.97
C THR A 148 -12.32 19.58 11.70
N ALA A 149 -12.52 20.91 11.62
CA ALA A 149 -12.21 21.69 10.42
C ALA A 149 -10.69 21.79 10.12
N PRO A 150 -9.81 22.15 11.08
CA PRO A 150 -8.35 22.11 10.87
C PRO A 150 -7.84 20.74 10.41
N LEU A 151 -8.35 19.64 10.98
CA LEU A 151 -7.94 18.29 10.60
C LEU A 151 -8.36 17.94 9.17
N ARG A 152 -9.55 18.39 8.74
CA ARG A 152 -10.02 18.23 7.35
C ARG A 152 -9.11 18.95 6.36
N GLU A 153 -8.69 20.17 6.67
CA GLU A 153 -7.74 20.90 5.82
C GLU A 153 -6.37 20.21 5.79
N GLU A 154 -5.91 19.67 6.91
CA GLU A 154 -4.63 18.98 7.01
C GLU A 154 -4.59 17.68 6.19
N LEU A 155 -5.69 16.90 6.21
CA LEU A 155 -5.86 15.74 5.32
C LEU A 155 -5.74 16.14 3.85
N VAL A 156 -6.41 17.22 3.46
CA VAL A 156 -6.35 17.74 2.09
C VAL A 156 -4.96 18.28 1.75
N ARG A 157 -4.29 18.97 2.69
CA ARG A 157 -2.91 19.45 2.52
C ARG A 157 -1.95 18.29 2.28
N THR A 158 -2.08 17.24 3.07
CA THR A 158 -1.30 16.00 2.91
C THR A 158 -1.54 15.39 1.53
N ALA A 159 -2.79 15.23 1.12
CA ALA A 159 -3.14 14.70 -0.20
C ALA A 159 -2.62 15.56 -1.37
N ARG A 160 -2.63 16.90 -1.22
CA ARG A 160 -2.06 17.83 -2.21
C ARG A 160 -0.55 17.67 -2.37
N GLY A 161 0.17 17.36 -1.28
CA GLY A 161 1.60 17.07 -1.32
C GLY A 161 1.97 15.88 -2.21
N PHE A 162 1.00 15.03 -2.55
CA PHE A 162 1.21 13.85 -3.40
C PHE A 162 0.76 14.06 -4.85
N LEU A 163 0.32 15.25 -5.26
CA LEU A 163 -0.04 15.52 -6.65
C LEU A 163 1.16 15.26 -7.59
N GLY A 164 0.91 14.61 -8.72
CA GLY A 164 1.93 14.25 -9.70
C GLY A 164 2.60 12.90 -9.45
N VAL A 165 2.47 12.31 -8.27
CA VAL A 165 3.03 10.98 -7.97
C VAL A 165 2.41 9.91 -8.88
N PRO A 166 3.18 9.01 -9.53
CA PRO A 166 2.64 7.96 -10.39
C PRO A 166 1.65 7.03 -9.67
N TYR A 167 0.68 6.49 -10.41
CA TYR A 167 -0.11 5.38 -9.92
C TYR A 167 0.69 4.09 -9.95
N ARG A 168 0.64 3.32 -8.86
CA ARG A 168 1.07 1.92 -8.82
C ARG A 168 0.10 1.07 -8.04
N TRP A 169 -0.29 -0.07 -8.60
CA TRP A 169 -1.06 -1.06 -7.87
C TRP A 169 -0.29 -1.50 -6.61
N GLY A 170 -0.94 -1.47 -5.45
CA GLY A 170 -0.28 -1.77 -4.18
C GLY A 170 0.51 -0.61 -3.58
N GLY A 171 0.73 0.48 -4.32
CA GLY A 171 1.61 1.58 -3.91
C GLY A 171 1.07 2.43 -2.76
N THR A 172 1.98 2.86 -1.88
CA THR A 172 1.70 3.55 -0.61
C THR A 172 2.66 4.71 -0.34
N ASP A 173 3.42 5.19 -1.34
CA ASP A 173 4.41 6.25 -1.15
C ASP A 173 4.67 7.10 -2.41
N ILE A 174 5.52 8.13 -2.26
CA ILE A 174 5.83 9.12 -3.30
C ILE A 174 6.69 8.54 -4.44
N ASP A 175 7.67 7.70 -4.15
CA ASP A 175 8.71 7.34 -5.11
C ASP A 175 8.34 6.08 -5.91
N ASN A 176 7.65 5.10 -5.31
CA ASN A 176 7.06 4.03 -6.12
C ASN A 176 5.75 4.50 -6.73
N GLY A 177 4.95 5.25 -6.00
CA GLY A 177 3.64 5.68 -6.41
C GLY A 177 2.53 5.17 -5.50
N PHE A 178 1.31 5.62 -5.76
CA PHE A 178 0.14 5.27 -4.97
C PHE A 178 -0.87 4.46 -5.78
N ASP A 179 -1.56 3.51 -5.14
CA ASP A 179 -2.91 3.15 -5.59
C ASP A 179 -3.96 4.03 -4.91
N CYS A 180 -5.22 3.91 -5.37
CA CYS A 180 -6.30 4.79 -4.91
C CYS A 180 -6.50 4.72 -3.39
N SER A 181 -6.47 3.52 -2.82
CA SER A 181 -6.66 3.29 -1.38
C SER A 181 -5.40 3.46 -0.55
N GLY A 182 -4.22 3.22 -1.12
CA GLY A 182 -2.93 3.51 -0.49
C GLY A 182 -2.75 5.01 -0.28
N LEU A 183 -3.13 5.83 -1.27
CA LEU A 183 -3.12 7.29 -1.16
C LEU A 183 -3.97 7.77 0.03
N THR A 184 -5.24 7.33 0.10
CA THR A 184 -6.14 7.75 1.17
C THR A 184 -5.69 7.24 2.53
N MET A 185 -5.23 5.98 2.61
CA MET A 185 -4.69 5.39 3.83
C MET A 185 -3.53 6.22 4.37
N VAL A 186 -2.53 6.52 3.55
CA VAL A 186 -1.33 7.24 3.96
C VAL A 186 -1.68 8.66 4.40
N CYS A 187 -2.56 9.36 3.67
CA CYS A 187 -3.03 10.68 4.08
C CYS A 187 -3.69 10.64 5.47
N TYR A 188 -4.54 9.64 5.74
CA TYR A 188 -5.20 9.50 7.03
C TYR A 188 -4.24 9.10 8.17
N ARG A 189 -3.38 8.10 7.94
CA ARG A 189 -2.44 7.58 8.95
C ARG A 189 -1.36 8.59 9.33
N LEU A 190 -0.83 9.36 8.37
CA LEU A 190 0.10 10.46 8.66
C LEU A 190 -0.55 11.56 9.52
N ASN A 191 -1.88 11.66 9.49
CA ASN A 191 -2.66 12.58 10.31
C ASN A 191 -3.23 11.94 11.59
N GLY A 192 -2.86 10.69 11.89
CA GLY A 192 -3.20 10.00 13.13
C GLY A 192 -4.55 9.28 13.12
N LEU A 193 -5.12 9.01 11.95
CA LEU A 193 -6.36 8.25 11.81
C LEU A 193 -6.06 6.90 11.15
N ASN A 194 -6.39 5.79 11.83
CA ASN A 194 -6.08 4.45 11.34
C ASN A 194 -7.07 4.01 10.25
N LEU A 195 -6.90 4.53 9.04
CA LEU A 195 -7.72 4.13 7.90
C LEU A 195 -7.23 2.77 7.33
N PRO A 196 -8.12 1.81 7.02
CA PRO A 196 -7.73 0.52 6.44
C PRO A 196 -7.13 0.61 5.04
N ARG A 197 -6.29 -0.36 4.66
CA ARG A 197 -5.58 -0.40 3.36
C ARG A 197 -6.46 -0.52 2.13
N VAL A 198 -7.60 -1.21 2.23
CA VAL A 198 -8.42 -1.63 1.08
C VAL A 198 -9.65 -0.74 0.92
N SER A 199 -9.87 -0.19 -0.28
CA SER A 199 -10.99 0.73 -0.59
C SER A 199 -12.38 0.26 -0.15
N ARG A 200 -12.67 -1.05 -0.26
CA ARG A 200 -13.94 -1.64 0.19
C ARG A 200 -14.09 -1.63 1.72
N VAL A 201 -13.00 -1.91 2.43
CA VAL A 201 -12.96 -1.88 3.89
C VAL A 201 -13.06 -0.44 4.36
N GLN A 202 -12.37 0.50 3.69
CA GLN A 202 -12.56 1.93 3.91
C GLN A 202 -14.05 2.28 3.79
N TYR A 203 -14.70 1.95 2.67
CA TYR A 203 -16.12 2.26 2.45
C TYR A 203 -17.05 1.73 3.56
N GLY A 204 -16.78 0.53 4.08
CA GLY A 204 -17.56 -0.08 5.17
C GLY A 204 -17.32 0.56 6.54
N ALA A 205 -16.11 1.07 6.79
CA ALA A 205 -15.73 1.65 8.08
C ALA A 205 -16.31 3.06 8.34
N GLY A 206 -16.59 3.83 7.28
CA GLY A 206 -17.00 5.23 7.44
C GLY A 206 -18.52 5.45 7.58
N ARG A 207 -18.91 6.59 8.16
CA ARG A 207 -20.31 7.04 8.22
C ARG A 207 -20.73 7.58 6.87
N TRP A 208 -21.93 7.22 6.40
CA TRP A 208 -22.47 7.75 5.15
C TRP A 208 -22.61 9.28 5.20
N VAL A 209 -22.31 9.95 4.09
CA VAL A 209 -22.51 11.40 3.90
C VAL A 209 -23.22 11.62 2.57
N SER A 210 -24.18 12.54 2.56
CA SER A 210 -24.89 12.91 1.33
C SER A 210 -23.97 13.75 0.43
N LYS A 211 -24.27 13.84 -0.86
CA LYS A 211 -23.45 14.60 -1.80
C LYS A 211 -23.42 16.10 -1.46
N GLU A 212 -24.52 16.60 -0.90
CA GLU A 212 -24.75 18.00 -0.52
C GLU A 212 -24.01 18.38 0.77
N THR A 213 -23.72 17.39 1.62
CA THR A 213 -23.10 17.58 2.93
C THR A 213 -21.64 17.14 3.00
N MET A 214 -21.06 16.72 1.86
CA MET A 214 -19.65 16.34 1.78
C MET A 214 -18.76 17.51 2.19
N ARG A 215 -17.81 17.22 3.08
CA ARG A 215 -16.81 18.16 3.57
C ARG A 215 -15.42 17.68 3.18
N LYS A 216 -14.48 18.62 3.10
CA LYS A 216 -13.06 18.31 2.87
C LYS A 216 -12.60 17.16 3.76
N GLY A 217 -11.78 16.29 3.21
CA GLY A 217 -11.31 15.09 3.89
C GLY A 217 -12.25 13.89 3.77
N ASP A 218 -13.55 14.05 3.53
CA ASP A 218 -14.45 12.90 3.28
C ASP A 218 -13.96 12.08 2.08
N LEU A 219 -14.17 10.77 2.12
CA LEU A 219 -13.78 9.89 1.00
C LEU A 219 -14.96 9.67 0.07
N VAL A 220 -14.71 9.75 -1.23
CA VAL A 220 -15.66 9.47 -2.31
C VAL A 220 -15.32 8.16 -2.98
N PHE A 221 -16.32 7.32 -3.19
CA PHE A 221 -16.14 5.94 -3.65
C PHE A 221 -16.85 5.71 -4.98
N PHE A 222 -16.23 4.90 -5.83
CA PHE A 222 -16.69 4.66 -7.19
C PHE A 222 -16.59 3.18 -7.58
N ALA A 223 -17.43 2.76 -8.52
CA ALA A 223 -17.45 1.46 -9.17
C ALA A 223 -16.83 1.54 -10.58
N THR A 224 -15.56 1.92 -10.66
CA THR A 224 -14.83 2.13 -11.92
C THR A 224 -14.56 0.85 -12.72
N ASN A 225 -14.57 -0.32 -12.04
CA ASN A 225 -14.43 -1.63 -12.67
C ASN A 225 -15.79 -2.23 -13.12
N GLY A 226 -16.86 -1.43 -13.13
CA GLY A 226 -18.21 -1.86 -13.49
C GLY A 226 -19.04 -2.40 -12.33
N GLY A 227 -20.34 -2.53 -12.57
CA GLY A 227 -21.32 -2.97 -11.57
C GLY A 227 -21.56 -1.94 -10.46
N LYS A 228 -21.85 -2.43 -9.25
CA LYS A 228 -22.19 -1.60 -8.07
C LYS A 228 -21.15 -1.68 -6.94
N ARG A 229 -20.06 -2.43 -7.15
CA ARG A 229 -19.05 -2.69 -6.10
C ARG A 229 -17.96 -1.63 -6.12
N VAL A 230 -17.62 -1.11 -4.94
CA VAL A 230 -16.48 -0.20 -4.77
C VAL A 230 -15.21 -0.83 -5.34
N SER A 231 -14.56 -0.10 -6.23
CA SER A 231 -13.28 -0.44 -6.86
C SER A 231 -12.30 0.74 -6.86
N HIS A 232 -12.78 1.95 -6.56
CA HIS A 232 -11.97 3.15 -6.52
C HIS A 232 -12.38 4.07 -5.38
N VAL A 233 -11.42 4.83 -4.88
CA VAL A 233 -11.61 5.83 -3.81
C VAL A 233 -10.79 7.09 -4.12
N GLY A 234 -11.26 8.23 -3.64
CA GLY A 234 -10.50 9.48 -3.61
C GLY A 234 -10.91 10.34 -2.41
N MET A 235 -10.13 11.37 -2.11
CA MET A 235 -10.40 12.31 -1.02
C MET A 235 -11.08 13.55 -1.57
N TYR A 236 -12.28 13.87 -1.07
CA TYR A 236 -12.99 15.09 -1.41
C TYR A 236 -12.25 16.32 -0.86
N ILE A 237 -12.06 17.33 -1.71
CA ILE A 237 -11.29 18.54 -1.38
C ILE A 237 -12.14 19.81 -1.41
N GLY A 238 -13.47 19.66 -1.42
CA GLY A 238 -14.42 20.76 -1.58
C GLY A 238 -14.67 21.13 -3.04
N ASN A 239 -15.64 22.02 -3.26
CA ASN A 239 -15.95 22.60 -4.57
C ASN A 239 -16.16 21.55 -5.67
N ASN A 240 -16.87 20.45 -5.36
CA ASN A 240 -17.18 19.37 -6.28
C ASN A 240 -15.93 18.69 -6.90
N ARG A 241 -14.80 18.69 -6.17
CA ARG A 241 -13.52 18.12 -6.60
C ARG A 241 -12.97 17.11 -5.59
N PHE A 242 -12.16 16.20 -6.07
CA PHE A 242 -11.47 15.19 -5.26
C PHE A 242 -10.06 14.91 -5.78
N ILE A 243 -9.17 14.47 -4.90
CA ILE A 243 -7.83 13.97 -5.24
C ILE A 243 -7.87 12.45 -5.24
N HIS A 244 -7.25 11.82 -6.24
CA HIS A 244 -7.15 10.37 -6.34
C HIS A 244 -5.89 9.92 -7.09
N ALA A 245 -5.48 8.67 -6.89
CA ALA A 245 -4.54 7.96 -7.76
C ALA A 245 -5.34 7.08 -8.74
N PRO A 246 -5.54 7.49 -10.01
CA PRO A 246 -6.59 6.94 -10.88
C PRO A 246 -6.37 5.50 -11.37
N ARG A 247 -5.24 5.22 -12.03
CA ARG A 247 -4.90 3.93 -12.67
C ARG A 247 -3.50 3.95 -13.27
N THR A 248 -3.00 2.78 -13.66
CA THR A 248 -1.71 2.62 -14.35
C THR A 248 -1.55 3.58 -15.54
N GLY A 249 -0.36 4.18 -15.66
CA GLY A 249 -0.03 5.16 -16.70
C GLY A 249 -0.56 6.58 -16.42
N LYS A 250 -1.04 6.86 -15.21
CA LYS A 250 -1.50 8.17 -14.77
C LYS A 250 -0.90 8.49 -13.40
N THR A 251 -1.06 9.74 -12.97
CA THR A 251 -0.53 10.27 -11.71
C THR A 251 -1.66 10.71 -10.78
N VAL A 252 -1.34 10.85 -9.49
CA VAL A 252 -2.19 11.47 -8.49
C VAL A 252 -2.58 12.87 -8.97
N ARG A 253 -3.88 13.14 -9.01
CA ARG A 253 -4.42 14.36 -9.61
C ARG A 253 -5.74 14.78 -9.00
N VAL A 254 -6.14 16.00 -9.29
CA VAL A 254 -7.48 16.51 -8.99
C VAL A 254 -8.42 16.14 -10.13
N GLU A 255 -9.64 15.74 -9.78
CA GLU A 255 -10.72 15.45 -10.72
C GLU A 255 -12.03 16.07 -10.23
N LYS A 256 -12.97 16.32 -11.16
CA LYS A 256 -14.30 16.83 -10.83
C LYS A 256 -15.28 15.69 -10.60
N MET A 257 -16.10 15.78 -9.56
CA MET A 257 -17.21 14.84 -9.34
C MET A 257 -18.26 14.90 -10.46
N SER A 258 -18.37 16.04 -11.16
CA SER A 258 -19.25 16.22 -12.32
C SER A 258 -18.69 15.63 -13.62
N ASN A 259 -17.46 15.10 -13.61
CA ASN A 259 -16.95 14.34 -14.75
C ASN A 259 -17.93 13.19 -15.08
N PRO A 260 -18.42 13.04 -16.32
CA PRO A 260 -19.47 12.05 -16.65
C PRO A 260 -19.12 10.61 -16.26
N TYR A 261 -17.84 10.24 -16.29
CA TYR A 261 -17.39 8.92 -15.86
C TYR A 261 -17.52 8.73 -14.35
N PHE A 262 -17.04 9.70 -13.56
CA PHE A 262 -17.11 9.64 -12.10
C PHE A 262 -18.54 9.84 -11.57
N SER A 263 -19.33 10.71 -12.21
CA SER A 263 -20.73 10.90 -11.85
C SER A 263 -21.55 9.62 -12.05
N ARG A 264 -21.29 8.86 -13.11
CA ARG A 264 -22.01 7.60 -13.41
C ARG A 264 -21.57 6.45 -12.51
N THR A 265 -20.31 6.45 -12.09
CA THR A 265 -19.73 5.37 -11.28
C THR A 265 -19.76 5.67 -9.78
N PHE A 266 -20.29 6.81 -9.35
CA PHE A 266 -20.35 7.20 -7.95
C PHE A 266 -21.21 6.24 -7.14
N VAL A 267 -20.62 5.67 -6.09
CA VAL A 267 -21.26 4.72 -5.18
C VAL A 267 -21.73 5.42 -3.90
N GLY A 268 -20.96 6.38 -3.40
CA GLY A 268 -21.29 7.13 -2.18
C GLY A 268 -20.09 7.82 -1.57
N ALA A 269 -20.33 8.60 -0.52
CA ALA A 269 -19.30 9.28 0.26
C ALA A 269 -19.32 8.82 1.73
N ARG A 270 -18.16 8.89 2.37
CA ARG A 270 -17.98 8.51 3.78
C ARG A 270 -17.18 9.56 4.55
N SER A 271 -17.65 9.92 5.75
CA SER A 271 -16.89 10.67 6.75
C SER A 271 -16.31 9.72 7.78
N TYR A 272 -15.11 10.06 8.23
CA TYR A 272 -14.38 9.39 9.31
C TYR A 272 -14.06 10.37 10.45
N LEU A 273 -14.61 11.58 10.34
CA LEU A 273 -14.56 12.68 11.30
C LEU A 273 -15.96 13.05 11.77
#